data_AF-A0A2E0RV92-F1
#
_entry.id   AF-A0A2E0RV92-F1
#
_cell.length_a   1.000
_cell.length_b   1.000
_cell.length_c   1.000
_cell.angle_alpha   90.00
_cell.angle_beta   90.00
_cell.angle_gamma   90.00
#
_symmetry.space_group_name_H-M   'P 1'
#
loop_
_entity.id
_entity.type
_entity.pdbx_description
1 polymer ?
#
loop_
_entity_poly.entity_id
_entity_poly.type
_entity_poly.pdbx_seq_one_letter_code
_entity_poly.pdbx_strand_id
1 'polypeptide(L)'
;MAPPCLPVDVVPSFHKAARRLFLTATLADDNVLVTDFGADPVSVSKPIVPKSASDLGDRLILSPFEAEPGQDHAALRAFLADLAKTHNTVVITPSDKRALVWSDVANRVCSKDSIAETVDELQRNHIGLVVFANRYDGIDLPGDACRVLVIDGLPTFANPLERLDAAMVDGTESIARELMQRVEQGMGRGVRSNEDHCVVVLSDLSLAREVWTYGDRFFSPATAAQLGLSRQVAGQLRGTDLLELRSAIDLVLGRDPTWVAASRAALAPIESKTISEISEIAIAQRKSFELAQDARHSEAVASMRTVIDTIEERPVRGWAKQLAAHYLYQYDRVSADELQKSAREDNRSAFRPIGSHLSPTLLKTTLSQSQASASQLQNRYGSPADALLGVEELVSRLRPDPEETKDFERAVEELGLLLGFGAQRPEQEYGAGPDVLWALGDLSFLVIECKSGSVSDSIHKAELAQLGHSADWFASKYDATCTATPVLIHPSRQCGRAAVAAAGTKVITFDRLAELLGRVREFAAAVAADSTFEAEAVGKRLMALELNASGFASRWSQSVKPARS
;
A
#
# COMPACT_ATOMS: atom_id res chain seq x y z
N MET A 1 3.67 -26.09 4.67
CA MET A 1 4.11 -24.83 4.06
C MET A 1 4.10 -25.08 2.56
N ALA A 2 3.48 -24.23 1.74
CA ALA A 2 3.60 -24.40 0.29
C ALA A 2 5.05 -24.11 -0.13
N PRO A 3 5.52 -24.69 -1.24
CA PRO A 3 6.91 -24.56 -1.66
C PRO A 3 7.24 -23.11 -2.06
N PRO A 4 8.45 -22.60 -1.77
CA PRO A 4 8.89 -21.25 -2.16
C PRO A 4 8.94 -20.98 -3.67
N CYS A 5 8.92 -22.03 -4.49
CA CYS A 5 8.81 -21.98 -5.95
C CYS A 5 7.93 -23.13 -6.44
N LEU A 6 7.42 -23.05 -7.67
CA LEU A 6 6.67 -24.15 -8.27
C LEU A 6 7.61 -25.30 -8.70
N PRO A 7 7.29 -26.56 -8.37
CA PRO A 7 8.07 -27.73 -8.76
C PRO A 7 7.78 -28.10 -10.21
N VAL A 8 8.37 -27.39 -11.17
CA VAL A 8 8.10 -27.57 -12.61
C VAL A 8 8.43 -28.97 -13.15
N ASP A 9 9.27 -29.71 -12.45
CA ASP A 9 9.69 -31.09 -12.74
C ASP A 9 8.54 -32.09 -12.60
N VAL A 10 7.49 -31.76 -11.84
CA VAL A 10 6.26 -32.58 -11.73
C VAL A 10 5.45 -32.60 -13.03
N VAL A 11 5.76 -31.74 -13.99
CA VAL A 11 5.16 -31.71 -15.34
C VAL A 11 6.24 -32.14 -16.35
N PRO A 12 6.42 -33.45 -16.61
CA PRO A 12 7.54 -33.95 -17.40
C PRO A 12 7.60 -33.40 -18.83
N SER A 13 6.44 -33.13 -19.45
CA SER A 13 6.36 -32.55 -20.79
C SER A 13 6.90 -31.11 -20.83
N PHE A 14 6.70 -30.33 -19.77
CA PHE A 14 7.23 -28.98 -19.64
C PHE A 14 8.73 -29.02 -19.30
N HIS A 15 9.12 -29.80 -18.29
CA HIS A 15 10.50 -29.88 -17.82
C HIS A 15 11.47 -30.48 -18.86
N LYS A 16 11.04 -31.52 -19.59
CA LYS A 16 11.88 -32.19 -20.60
C LYS A 16 11.79 -31.55 -21.99
N ALA A 17 11.05 -30.44 -22.14
CA ALA A 17 10.94 -29.77 -23.42
C ALA A 17 12.32 -29.25 -23.87
N ALA A 18 12.71 -29.58 -25.11
CA ALA A 18 13.98 -29.10 -25.68
C ALA A 18 14.01 -27.57 -25.84
N ARG A 19 12.84 -26.94 -26.01
CA ARG A 19 12.68 -25.48 -26.10
C ARG A 19 11.38 -25.07 -25.41
N ARG A 20 11.45 -24.02 -24.60
CA ARG A 20 10.31 -23.37 -23.94
C ARG A 20 10.21 -21.94 -24.49
N LEU A 21 9.07 -21.60 -25.06
CA LEU A 21 8.80 -20.26 -25.60
C LEU A 21 7.77 -19.59 -24.69
N PHE A 22 8.18 -18.49 -24.07
CA PHE A 22 7.31 -17.65 -23.25
C PHE A 22 6.93 -16.43 -24.08
N LEU A 23 5.64 -16.30 -24.40
CA LEU A 23 5.11 -15.15 -25.14
C LEU A 23 4.25 -14.35 -24.18
N THR A 24 4.51 -13.05 -24.11
CA THR A 24 3.79 -12.13 -23.24
C THR A 24 3.65 -10.79 -23.94
N ALA A 25 2.51 -10.13 -23.73
CA ALA A 25 2.30 -8.76 -24.18
C ALA A 25 3.02 -7.75 -23.26
N THR A 26 3.11 -8.10 -21.97
CA THR A 26 3.76 -7.31 -20.94
C THR A 26 4.34 -8.29 -19.91
N LEU A 27 5.65 -8.45 -19.91
CA LEU A 27 6.32 -8.98 -18.72
C LEU A 27 7.04 -7.81 -18.08
N ALA A 28 6.63 -7.54 -16.84
CA ALA A 28 7.16 -6.41 -16.10
C ALA A 28 8.13 -6.89 -15.02
N ASP A 29 7.98 -8.13 -14.53
CA ASP A 29 9.00 -8.87 -13.77
C ASP A 29 9.39 -10.20 -14.44
N ASP A 30 10.58 -10.22 -15.01
CA ASP A 30 11.17 -11.40 -15.63
C ASP A 30 11.69 -12.41 -14.62
N ASN A 31 11.80 -12.04 -13.34
CA ASN A 31 12.20 -12.94 -12.27
C ASN A 31 11.21 -14.10 -12.10
N VAL A 32 9.92 -13.87 -12.34
CA VAL A 32 8.87 -14.91 -12.25
C VAL A 32 9.13 -16.06 -13.22
N LEU A 33 9.71 -15.79 -14.40
CA LEU A 33 10.09 -16.86 -15.34
C LEU A 33 11.18 -17.76 -14.74
N VAL A 34 12.06 -17.21 -13.93
CA VAL A 34 13.11 -17.97 -13.23
C VAL A 34 12.54 -18.71 -12.02
N THR A 35 11.82 -18.03 -11.13
CA THR A 35 11.31 -18.64 -9.88
C THR A 35 10.23 -19.69 -10.16
N ASP A 36 9.22 -19.35 -10.95
CA ASP A 36 8.00 -20.14 -11.08
C ASP A 36 8.09 -21.12 -12.24
N PHE A 37 8.78 -20.74 -13.31
CA PHE A 37 8.90 -21.57 -14.51
C PHE A 37 10.27 -22.25 -14.65
N GLY A 38 11.24 -21.97 -13.78
CA GLY A 38 12.59 -22.55 -13.87
C GLY A 38 13.23 -22.26 -15.22
N ALA A 39 13.01 -21.07 -15.77
CA ALA A 39 13.64 -20.62 -17.01
C ALA A 39 15.11 -20.27 -16.77
N ASP A 40 15.93 -20.44 -17.80
CA ASP A 40 17.36 -20.09 -17.74
C ASP A 40 17.53 -18.56 -17.64
N PRO A 41 18.15 -18.02 -16.56
CA PRO A 41 18.28 -16.58 -16.36
C PRO A 41 19.01 -15.86 -17.51
N VAL A 42 20.00 -16.53 -18.11
CA VAL A 42 20.79 -15.96 -19.22
C VAL A 42 19.94 -15.81 -20.49
N SER A 43 19.04 -16.75 -20.74
CA SER A 43 18.09 -16.69 -21.85
C SER A 43 17.02 -15.63 -21.61
N VAL A 44 16.47 -15.57 -20.39
CA VAL A 44 15.42 -14.60 -20.04
C VAL A 44 15.93 -13.15 -20.11
N SER A 45 17.17 -12.89 -19.67
CA SER A 45 17.80 -11.56 -19.74
C SER A 45 17.96 -11.00 -21.16
N LYS A 46 17.72 -11.79 -22.22
CA LYS A 46 17.84 -11.41 -23.63
C LYS A 46 16.54 -11.69 -24.40
N PRO A 47 15.44 -10.99 -24.07
CA PRO A 47 14.16 -11.23 -24.72
C PRO A 47 14.20 -10.84 -26.20
N ILE A 48 13.39 -11.52 -27.00
CA ILE A 48 13.11 -11.10 -28.38
C ILE A 48 12.04 -10.03 -28.32
N VAL A 49 12.39 -8.79 -28.65
CA VAL A 49 11.48 -7.63 -28.60
C VAL A 49 11.23 -7.03 -29.98
N PRO A 50 10.06 -6.43 -30.24
CA PRO A 50 9.81 -5.61 -31.43
C PRO A 50 10.78 -4.43 -31.51
N LYS A 51 10.97 -3.83 -32.69
CA LYS A 51 11.92 -2.70 -32.86
C LYS A 51 11.43 -1.37 -32.30
N SER A 52 10.13 -1.18 -32.11
CA SER A 52 9.54 0.06 -31.58
C SER A 52 8.36 -0.24 -30.68
N ALA A 53 8.13 0.65 -29.72
CA ALA A 53 6.94 0.66 -28.86
C ALA A 53 5.78 1.49 -29.47
N SER A 54 5.91 1.95 -30.72
CA SER A 54 4.96 2.81 -31.44
C SER A 54 3.57 2.20 -31.66
N ASP A 55 3.41 0.93 -31.32
CA ASP A 55 2.18 0.17 -31.54
C ASP A 55 1.22 0.22 -30.32
N LEU A 56 1.59 0.94 -29.25
CA LEU A 56 0.75 1.16 -28.07
C LEU A 56 -0.30 2.26 -28.35
N GLY A 57 -1.54 2.03 -27.93
CA GLY A 57 -2.61 3.02 -28.06
C GLY A 57 -2.55 4.12 -26.99
N ASP A 58 -3.44 5.11 -27.14
CA ASP A 58 -3.42 6.35 -26.35
C ASP A 58 -4.08 6.15 -24.97
N ARG A 59 -3.37 6.53 -23.89
CA ARG A 59 -3.91 6.52 -22.53
C ARG A 59 -3.73 7.86 -21.86
N LEU A 60 -4.82 8.34 -21.26
CA LEU A 60 -4.81 9.44 -20.30
C LEU A 60 -5.03 8.84 -18.91
N ILE A 61 -4.06 8.98 -18.01
CA ILE A 61 -4.09 8.43 -16.64
C ILE A 61 -4.33 9.57 -15.66
N LEU A 62 -5.53 9.65 -15.09
CA LEU A 62 -5.93 10.73 -14.19
C LEU A 62 -6.26 10.21 -12.80
N SER A 63 -5.84 10.96 -11.79
CA SER A 63 -6.34 10.84 -10.43
C SER A 63 -7.16 12.08 -10.10
N PRO A 64 -8.48 11.95 -9.84
CA PRO A 64 -9.30 13.07 -9.36
C PRO A 64 -8.74 13.70 -8.08
N PHE A 65 -8.03 12.92 -7.25
CA PHE A 65 -7.41 13.40 -6.02
C PHE A 65 -6.18 14.27 -6.25
N GLU A 66 -5.56 14.22 -7.43
CA GLU A 66 -4.50 15.19 -7.79
C GLU A 66 -5.08 16.58 -8.09
N ALA A 67 -6.30 16.62 -8.64
CA ALA A 67 -7.02 17.87 -8.88
C ALA A 67 -7.59 18.43 -7.58
N GLU A 68 -8.26 17.58 -6.79
CA GLU A 68 -8.85 17.91 -5.50
C GLU A 68 -8.59 16.78 -4.48
N PRO A 69 -7.57 16.87 -3.60
CA PRO A 69 -7.24 15.79 -2.64
C PRO A 69 -8.41 15.40 -1.74
N GLY A 70 -9.26 16.36 -1.36
CA GLY A 70 -10.45 16.14 -0.53
C GLY A 70 -11.69 15.66 -1.30
N GLN A 71 -11.54 15.22 -2.55
CA GLN A 71 -12.66 14.82 -3.42
C GLN A 71 -13.57 13.80 -2.73
N ASP A 72 -14.87 14.10 -2.70
CA ASP A 72 -15.86 13.17 -2.18
C ASP A 72 -16.00 11.94 -3.09
N HIS A 73 -15.86 10.76 -2.51
CA HIS A 73 -15.93 9.49 -3.23
C HIS A 73 -17.34 9.23 -3.81
N ALA A 74 -18.41 9.66 -3.13
CA ALA A 74 -19.77 9.45 -3.65
C ALA A 74 -20.04 10.35 -4.86
N ALA A 75 -19.61 11.62 -4.81
CA ALA A 75 -19.63 12.51 -5.96
C ALA A 75 -18.81 11.97 -7.13
N LEU A 76 -17.62 11.40 -6.88
CA LEU A 76 -16.81 10.77 -7.92
C LEU A 76 -17.50 9.55 -8.56
N ARG A 77 -18.13 8.68 -7.77
CA ARG A 77 -18.91 7.55 -8.31
C ARG A 77 -20.08 8.02 -9.17
N ALA A 78 -20.81 9.05 -8.73
CA ALA A 78 -21.90 9.63 -9.50
C ALA A 78 -21.42 10.25 -10.83
N PHE A 79 -20.27 10.93 -10.81
CA PHE A 79 -19.61 11.46 -12.00
C PHE A 79 -19.23 10.37 -13.01
N LEU A 80 -18.62 9.28 -12.53
CA LEU A 80 -18.24 8.15 -13.38
C LEU A 80 -19.45 7.40 -13.95
N ALA A 81 -20.54 7.32 -13.18
CA ALA A 81 -21.81 6.77 -13.65
C ALA A 81 -22.49 7.65 -14.71
N ASP A 82 -22.28 8.97 -14.66
CA ASP A 82 -22.75 9.87 -15.72
C ASP A 82 -21.96 9.69 -17.02
N LEU A 83 -20.63 9.61 -16.94
CA LEU A 83 -19.76 9.21 -18.06
C LEU A 83 -20.18 7.87 -18.66
N ALA A 84 -20.59 6.94 -17.80
CA ALA A 84 -21.00 5.61 -18.20
C ALA A 84 -22.27 5.59 -19.07
N LYS A 85 -23.03 6.69 -19.17
CA LYS A 85 -24.22 6.75 -20.04
C LYS A 85 -23.87 6.84 -21.53
N THR A 86 -22.67 7.30 -21.86
CA THR A 86 -22.21 7.50 -23.24
C THR A 86 -21.07 6.57 -23.61
N HIS A 87 -20.28 6.14 -22.64
CA HIS A 87 -19.11 5.30 -22.83
C HIS A 87 -19.17 4.11 -21.88
N ASN A 88 -18.83 2.91 -22.34
CA ASN A 88 -18.69 1.80 -21.39
C ASN A 88 -17.57 2.12 -20.40
N THR A 89 -17.92 2.10 -19.11
CA THR A 89 -17.02 2.39 -17.99
C THR A 89 -16.82 1.11 -17.20
N VAL A 90 -15.58 0.64 -17.11
CA VAL A 90 -15.25 -0.58 -16.38
C VAL A 90 -14.50 -0.24 -15.11
N VAL A 91 -14.98 -0.75 -13.97
CA VAL A 91 -14.34 -0.56 -12.67
C VAL A 91 -13.68 -1.87 -12.24
N ILE A 92 -12.37 -1.83 -11.99
CA ILE A 92 -11.62 -2.93 -11.39
C ILE A 92 -11.41 -2.61 -9.91
N THR A 93 -11.83 -3.56 -9.06
CA THR A 93 -11.69 -3.46 -7.60
C THR A 93 -10.85 -4.62 -7.06
N PRO A 94 -10.20 -4.49 -5.89
CA PRO A 94 -9.39 -5.55 -5.29
C PRO A 94 -10.18 -6.73 -4.74
N SER A 95 -11.45 -6.52 -4.40
CA SER A 95 -12.26 -7.52 -3.70
C SER A 95 -13.74 -7.37 -3.99
N ASP A 96 -14.48 -8.45 -3.76
CA ASP A 96 -15.95 -8.44 -3.85
C ASP A 96 -16.55 -7.39 -2.89
N LYS A 97 -15.96 -7.21 -1.70
CA LYS A 97 -16.37 -6.17 -0.73
C LYS A 97 -16.26 -4.77 -1.34
N ARG A 98 -15.14 -4.46 -1.99
CA ARG A 98 -14.94 -3.14 -2.61
C ARG A 98 -15.87 -2.98 -3.83
N ALA A 99 -16.09 -4.04 -4.61
CA ALA A 99 -17.06 -4.03 -5.70
C ALA A 99 -18.48 -3.67 -5.23
N LEU A 100 -18.89 -4.13 -4.05
CA LEU A 100 -20.22 -3.83 -3.50
C LEU A 100 -20.45 -2.33 -3.23
N VAL A 101 -19.39 -1.54 -3.02
CA VAL A 101 -19.48 -0.08 -2.82
C VAL A 101 -20.03 0.63 -4.06
N TRP A 102 -19.92 0.02 -5.23
CA TRP A 102 -20.40 0.55 -6.51
C TRP A 102 -21.82 0.11 -6.86
N SER A 103 -22.45 -0.75 -6.05
CA SER A 103 -23.77 -1.33 -6.37
C SER A 103 -24.88 -0.29 -6.50
N ASP A 104 -24.69 0.90 -5.91
CA ASP A 104 -25.63 2.02 -5.97
C ASP A 104 -25.65 2.71 -7.35
N VAL A 105 -24.54 2.66 -8.09
CA VAL A 105 -24.37 3.35 -9.37
C VAL A 105 -24.10 2.42 -10.55
N ALA A 106 -23.69 1.17 -10.31
CA ALA A 106 -23.32 0.22 -11.34
C ALA A 106 -24.54 -0.34 -12.08
N ASN A 107 -24.43 -0.44 -13.41
CA ASN A 107 -25.38 -1.19 -14.22
C ASN A 107 -25.21 -2.70 -14.02
N ARG A 108 -23.98 -3.15 -13.72
CA ARG A 108 -23.68 -4.55 -13.41
C ARG A 108 -22.48 -4.69 -12.47
N VAL A 109 -22.62 -5.54 -11.45
CA VAL A 109 -21.50 -6.02 -10.63
C VAL A 109 -21.28 -7.49 -10.94
N CYS A 110 -20.13 -7.83 -11.52
CA CYS A 110 -19.84 -9.17 -11.98
C CYS A 110 -19.48 -10.11 -10.83
N SER A 111 -20.10 -11.28 -10.84
CA SER A 111 -19.62 -12.43 -10.06
C SER A 111 -18.61 -13.24 -10.90
N LYS A 112 -17.92 -14.21 -10.28
CA LYS A 112 -16.99 -15.10 -10.99
C LYS A 112 -17.64 -15.84 -12.16
N ASP A 113 -18.92 -16.18 -12.05
CA ASP A 113 -19.63 -16.99 -13.03
C ASP A 113 -20.17 -16.14 -14.21
N SER A 114 -20.38 -14.84 -14.02
CA SER A 114 -20.96 -13.95 -15.02
C SER A 114 -19.92 -13.17 -15.86
N ILE A 115 -18.62 -13.38 -15.62
CA ILE A 115 -17.54 -12.61 -16.26
C ILE A 115 -17.56 -12.80 -17.77
N ALA A 116 -17.51 -14.06 -18.23
CA ALA A 116 -17.38 -14.36 -19.66
C ALA A 116 -18.54 -13.78 -20.46
N GLU A 117 -19.78 -13.98 -19.99
CA GLU A 117 -20.98 -13.42 -20.61
C GLU A 117 -20.97 -11.88 -20.64
N THR A 118 -20.53 -11.25 -19.55
CA THR A 118 -20.51 -9.78 -19.48
C THR A 118 -19.44 -9.17 -20.38
N VAL A 119 -18.26 -9.79 -20.48
CA VAL A 119 -17.21 -9.36 -21.42
C VAL A 119 -17.71 -9.47 -22.86
N ASP A 120 -18.35 -10.59 -23.19
CA ASP A 120 -18.97 -10.84 -24.49
C ASP A 120 -20.05 -9.78 -24.84
N GLU A 121 -20.81 -9.33 -23.85
CA GLU A 121 -21.82 -8.30 -24.02
C GLU A 121 -21.20 -6.90 -24.17
N LEU A 122 -20.19 -6.55 -23.38
CA LEU A 122 -19.44 -5.28 -23.49
C LEU A 122 -18.80 -5.11 -24.87
N GLN A 123 -18.30 -6.20 -25.46
CA GLN A 123 -17.70 -6.16 -26.80
C GLN A 123 -18.73 -5.93 -27.92
N ARG A 124 -20.02 -6.14 -27.66
CA ARG A 124 -21.09 -6.05 -28.67
C ARG A 124 -22.01 -4.86 -28.45
N ASN A 125 -22.21 -4.44 -27.20
CA ASN A 125 -23.24 -3.50 -26.79
C ASN A 125 -22.71 -2.48 -25.77
N HIS A 126 -23.42 -1.37 -25.67
CA HIS A 126 -23.26 -0.43 -24.55
C HIS A 126 -24.07 -0.91 -23.35
N ILE A 127 -23.41 -1.13 -22.21
CA ILE A 127 -24.02 -1.54 -20.94
C ILE A 127 -24.02 -0.37 -19.95
N GLY A 128 -22.95 0.42 -19.95
CA GLY A 128 -22.70 1.49 -19.00
C GLY A 128 -21.60 1.14 -18.00
N LEU A 129 -21.87 1.24 -16.70
CA LEU A 129 -20.89 1.01 -15.64
C LEU A 129 -20.88 -0.46 -15.20
N VAL A 130 -19.76 -1.14 -15.42
CA VAL A 130 -19.58 -2.56 -15.08
C VAL A 130 -18.42 -2.74 -14.11
N VAL A 131 -18.63 -3.48 -13.02
CA VAL A 131 -17.64 -3.68 -11.96
C VAL A 131 -17.13 -5.12 -11.97
N PHE A 132 -15.81 -5.28 -11.96
CA PHE A 132 -15.12 -6.57 -11.81
C PHE A 132 -14.29 -6.59 -10.52
N ALA A 133 -14.47 -7.62 -9.71
CA ALA A 133 -13.70 -7.85 -8.50
C ALA A 133 -12.48 -8.75 -8.76
N ASN A 134 -11.31 -8.30 -8.30
CA ASN A 134 -10.03 -9.01 -8.35
C ASN A 134 -9.68 -9.54 -9.76
N ARG A 135 -9.80 -8.66 -10.75
CA ARG A 135 -9.53 -8.94 -12.18
C ARG A 135 -8.62 -7.88 -12.80
N TYR A 136 -7.48 -7.64 -12.15
CA TYR A 136 -6.37 -6.91 -12.76
C TYR A 136 -5.75 -7.70 -13.94
N ASP A 137 -6.06 -9.00 -14.05
CA ASP A 137 -5.69 -9.88 -15.16
C ASP A 137 -6.88 -10.73 -15.66
N GLY A 138 -6.80 -11.18 -16.92
CA GLY A 138 -7.67 -12.20 -17.51
C GLY A 138 -8.93 -11.74 -18.25
N ILE A 139 -9.17 -10.43 -18.40
CA ILE A 139 -10.31 -9.89 -19.17
C ILE A 139 -9.84 -9.07 -20.39
N ASP A 140 -10.64 -9.11 -21.46
CA ASP A 140 -10.34 -8.49 -22.76
C ASP A 140 -11.39 -7.47 -23.14
N LEU A 141 -11.04 -6.18 -23.11
CA LEU A 141 -11.98 -5.07 -23.28
C LEU A 141 -11.47 -4.03 -24.29
N PRO A 142 -11.41 -4.35 -25.59
CA PRO A 142 -10.89 -3.44 -26.61
C PRO A 142 -11.94 -2.41 -27.04
N GLY A 143 -11.49 -1.22 -27.46
CA GLY A 143 -12.33 -0.23 -28.10
C GLY A 143 -13.54 0.20 -27.25
N ASP A 144 -14.73 0.13 -27.85
CA ASP A 144 -15.96 0.58 -27.19
C ASP A 144 -16.41 -0.35 -26.04
N ALA A 145 -15.76 -1.50 -25.84
CA ALA A 145 -15.97 -2.34 -24.67
C ALA A 145 -15.50 -1.66 -23.37
N CYS A 146 -14.49 -0.79 -23.45
CA CYS A 146 -13.99 -0.02 -22.31
C CYS A 146 -13.26 1.25 -22.79
N ARG A 147 -13.97 2.38 -22.78
CA ARG A 147 -13.37 3.70 -23.06
C ARG A 147 -12.91 4.40 -21.79
N VAL A 148 -13.53 4.07 -20.66
CA VAL A 148 -13.15 4.57 -19.34
C VAL A 148 -12.88 3.38 -18.44
N LEU A 149 -11.62 3.23 -18.03
CA LEU A 149 -11.19 2.23 -17.06
C LEU A 149 -10.99 2.92 -15.71
N VAL A 150 -11.69 2.47 -14.69
CA VAL A 150 -11.53 2.93 -13.32
C VAL A 150 -10.80 1.85 -12.53
N ILE A 151 -9.72 2.21 -11.87
CA ILE A 151 -9.03 1.32 -10.92
C ILE A 151 -9.32 1.86 -9.52
N ASP A 152 -10.08 1.09 -8.75
CA ASP A 152 -10.55 1.46 -7.42
C ASP A 152 -9.91 0.58 -6.34
N GLY A 153 -8.68 0.94 -5.97
CA GLY A 153 -7.90 0.30 -4.93
C GLY A 153 -6.66 -0.42 -5.44
N LEU A 154 -5.71 -0.63 -4.53
CA LEU A 154 -4.47 -1.34 -4.81
C LEU A 154 -4.73 -2.83 -5.11
N PRO A 155 -4.09 -3.40 -6.14
CA PRO A 155 -4.13 -4.83 -6.39
C PRO A 155 -3.78 -5.64 -5.15
N THR A 156 -4.60 -6.65 -4.83
CA THR A 156 -4.31 -7.57 -3.74
C THR A 156 -3.58 -8.80 -4.22
N PHE A 157 -2.71 -9.32 -3.37
CA PHE A 157 -2.09 -10.63 -3.52
C PHE A 157 -3.13 -11.74 -3.33
N ALA A 158 -3.28 -12.61 -4.32
CA ALA A 158 -4.41 -13.54 -4.39
C ALA A 158 -4.27 -14.69 -3.40
N ASN A 159 -3.03 -15.13 -3.16
CA ASN A 159 -2.75 -16.30 -2.35
C ASN A 159 -2.20 -15.90 -0.95
N PRO A 160 -2.47 -16.69 0.11
CA PRO A 160 -2.02 -16.35 1.47
C PRO A 160 -0.51 -16.24 1.66
N LEU A 161 0.30 -16.93 0.84
CA LEU A 161 1.76 -16.86 0.91
C LEU A 161 2.27 -15.55 0.29
N GLU A 162 1.78 -15.17 -0.90
CA GLU A 162 2.07 -13.86 -1.49
C GLU A 162 1.66 -12.74 -0.52
N ARG A 163 0.50 -12.86 0.14
CA ARG A 163 0.08 -11.87 1.16
C ARG A 163 1.04 -11.81 2.34
N LEU A 164 1.58 -12.96 2.77
CA LEU A 164 2.54 -13.02 3.85
C LEU A 164 3.89 -12.41 3.43
N ASP A 165 4.39 -12.79 2.25
CA ASP A 165 5.63 -12.27 1.68
C ASP A 165 5.54 -10.76 1.47
N ALA A 166 4.44 -10.29 0.87
CA ALA A 166 4.14 -8.87 0.70
C ALA A 166 4.10 -8.11 2.04
N ALA A 167 3.49 -8.69 3.08
CA ALA A 167 3.47 -8.09 4.41
C ALA A 167 4.87 -8.06 5.07
N MET A 168 5.75 -8.99 4.71
CA MET A 168 7.14 -8.98 5.18
C MET A 168 7.96 -7.91 4.48
N VAL A 169 7.79 -7.72 3.18
CA VAL A 169 8.53 -6.70 2.42
C VAL A 169 7.74 -5.41 2.23
N ASP A 170 6.75 -5.14 3.08
CA ASP A 170 5.94 -3.91 3.00
C ASP A 170 6.83 -2.67 3.10
N GLY A 171 6.56 -1.67 2.26
CA GLY A 171 7.34 -0.43 2.18
C GLY A 171 8.71 -0.54 1.50
N THR A 172 9.03 -1.66 0.84
CA THR A 172 10.24 -1.80 0.02
C THR A 172 9.99 -1.42 -1.44
N GLU A 173 11.07 -1.18 -2.17
CA GLU A 173 10.97 -0.99 -3.61
C GLU A 173 10.55 -2.27 -4.35
N SER A 174 10.88 -3.44 -3.80
CA SER A 174 10.50 -4.72 -4.41
C SER A 174 8.98 -4.89 -4.48
N ILE A 175 8.25 -4.59 -3.40
CA ILE A 175 6.79 -4.72 -3.39
C ILE A 175 6.11 -3.61 -4.19
N ALA A 176 6.65 -2.38 -4.11
CA ALA A 176 6.17 -1.26 -4.91
C ALA A 176 6.30 -1.56 -6.41
N ARG A 177 7.40 -2.20 -6.83
CA ARG A 177 7.59 -2.66 -8.21
C ARG A 177 6.51 -3.65 -8.60
N GLU A 178 6.31 -4.74 -7.86
CA GLU A 178 5.28 -5.74 -8.19
C GLU A 178 3.86 -5.13 -8.25
N LEU A 179 3.57 -4.19 -7.34
CA LEU A 179 2.31 -3.46 -7.31
C LEU A 179 2.10 -2.62 -8.59
N MET A 180 3.10 -1.82 -8.98
CA MET A 180 3.03 -1.00 -10.20
C MET A 180 2.83 -1.87 -11.44
N GLN A 181 3.42 -3.05 -11.49
CA GLN A 181 3.23 -3.97 -12.60
C GLN A 181 1.80 -4.48 -12.71
N ARG A 182 1.19 -4.88 -11.60
CA ARG A 182 -0.23 -5.31 -11.57
C ARG A 182 -1.15 -4.14 -11.95
N VAL A 183 -0.83 -2.92 -11.52
CA VAL A 183 -1.56 -1.71 -11.92
C VAL A 183 -1.43 -1.48 -13.43
N GLU A 184 -0.22 -1.51 -13.99
CA GLU A 184 0.03 -1.36 -15.43
C GLU A 184 -0.67 -2.42 -16.27
N GLN A 185 -0.68 -3.67 -15.83
CA GLN A 185 -1.44 -4.75 -16.47
C GLN A 185 -2.95 -4.51 -16.43
N GLY A 186 -3.47 -3.99 -15.32
CA GLY A 186 -4.85 -3.54 -15.21
C GLY A 186 -5.16 -2.43 -16.22
N MET A 187 -4.28 -1.42 -16.33
CA MET A 187 -4.40 -0.33 -17.30
C MET A 187 -4.29 -0.78 -18.76
N GLY A 188 -3.58 -1.88 -19.03
CA GLY A 188 -3.43 -2.47 -20.36
C GLY A 188 -4.69 -3.13 -20.93
N ARG A 189 -5.77 -3.27 -20.15
CA ARG A 189 -6.98 -3.98 -20.58
C ARG A 189 -7.87 -3.19 -21.53
N GLY A 190 -7.87 -1.86 -21.40
CA GLY A 190 -8.68 -0.95 -22.24
C GLY A 190 -8.03 -0.50 -23.55
N VAL A 191 -6.79 -0.92 -23.83
CA VAL A 191 -6.05 -0.47 -25.03
C VAL A 191 -5.28 -1.63 -25.64
N ARG A 192 -5.65 -2.05 -26.85
CA ARG A 192 -5.04 -3.21 -27.54
C ARG A 192 -4.36 -2.94 -28.87
N SER A 193 -4.63 -1.79 -29.48
CA SER A 193 -4.01 -1.38 -30.74
C SER A 193 -3.54 0.07 -30.68
N ASN A 194 -2.65 0.44 -31.58
CA ASN A 194 -2.16 1.81 -31.77
C ASN A 194 -3.27 2.83 -32.12
N GLU A 195 -4.40 2.37 -32.64
CA GLU A 195 -5.59 3.19 -32.92
C GLU A 195 -6.58 3.22 -31.74
N ASP A 196 -6.36 2.42 -30.69
CA ASP A 196 -7.24 2.40 -29.54
C ASP A 196 -6.91 3.52 -28.56
N HIS A 197 -7.89 3.93 -27.77
CA HIS A 197 -7.73 4.97 -26.77
C HIS A 197 -8.65 4.73 -25.57
N CYS A 198 -8.12 4.99 -24.39
CA CYS A 198 -8.82 4.81 -23.12
C CYS A 198 -8.41 5.90 -22.13
N VAL A 199 -9.37 6.34 -21.32
CA VAL A 199 -9.09 7.12 -20.11
C VAL A 199 -9.00 6.15 -18.93
N VAL A 200 -7.93 6.25 -18.15
CA VAL A 200 -7.76 5.53 -16.89
C VAL A 200 -7.99 6.50 -15.75
N VAL A 201 -8.92 6.18 -14.85
CA VAL A 201 -9.21 6.94 -13.64
C VAL A 201 -8.77 6.15 -12.41
N LEU A 202 -7.85 6.71 -11.64
CA LEU A 202 -7.41 6.16 -10.36
C LEU A 202 -8.35 6.70 -9.26
N SER A 203 -9.34 5.90 -8.83
CA SER A 203 -10.40 6.35 -7.91
C SER A 203 -10.13 6.03 -6.44
N ASP A 204 -8.92 5.63 -6.11
CA ASP A 204 -8.47 5.37 -4.74
C ASP A 204 -7.21 6.17 -4.40
N LEU A 205 -7.17 6.75 -3.20
CA LEU A 205 -6.08 7.62 -2.75
C LEU A 205 -4.77 6.86 -2.57
N SER A 206 -4.80 5.67 -1.98
CA SER A 206 -3.60 4.86 -1.79
C SER A 206 -3.04 4.44 -3.15
N LEU A 207 -3.90 4.05 -4.10
CA LEU A 207 -3.48 3.78 -5.48
C LEU A 207 -2.87 5.00 -6.17
N ALA A 208 -3.55 6.15 -6.14
CA ALA A 208 -3.05 7.36 -6.76
C ALA A 208 -1.68 7.76 -6.21
N ARG A 209 -1.49 7.66 -4.89
CA ARG A 209 -0.22 7.91 -4.22
C ARG A 209 0.87 6.95 -4.71
N GLU A 210 0.64 5.64 -4.71
CA GLU A 210 1.64 4.67 -5.16
C GLU A 210 2.04 4.88 -6.63
N VAL A 211 1.07 5.17 -7.51
CA VAL A 211 1.34 5.51 -8.91
C VAL A 211 2.11 6.83 -9.04
N TRP A 212 1.80 7.81 -8.19
CA TRP A 212 2.53 9.08 -8.15
C TRP A 212 4.00 8.88 -7.73
N THR A 213 4.23 8.13 -6.66
CA THR A 213 5.56 7.91 -6.09
C THR A 213 6.43 6.99 -6.96
N TYR A 214 5.87 5.92 -7.50
CA TYR A 214 6.64 4.84 -8.13
C TYR A 214 6.43 4.68 -9.63
N GLY A 215 5.39 5.28 -10.21
CA GLY A 215 5.00 5.07 -11.60
C GLY A 215 6.12 5.37 -12.60
N ASP A 216 6.85 6.48 -12.43
CA ASP A 216 7.96 6.85 -13.32
C ASP A 216 9.13 5.85 -13.30
N ARG A 217 9.30 5.15 -12.17
CA ARG A 217 10.45 4.26 -11.93
C ARG A 217 10.16 2.82 -12.32
N PHE A 218 8.92 2.36 -12.12
CA PHE A 218 8.56 0.94 -12.21
C PHE A 218 7.54 0.61 -13.30
N PHE A 219 6.88 1.59 -13.91
CA PHE A 219 6.15 1.32 -15.16
C PHE A 219 7.10 1.12 -16.33
N SER A 220 6.61 0.47 -17.39
CA SER A 220 7.34 0.44 -18.65
C SER A 220 7.61 1.86 -19.16
N PRO A 221 8.68 2.08 -19.95
CA PRO A 221 9.02 3.40 -20.48
C PRO A 221 7.86 4.09 -21.19
N ALA A 222 7.02 3.33 -21.91
CA ALA A 222 5.85 3.85 -22.61
C ALA A 222 4.75 4.33 -21.66
N THR A 223 4.39 3.51 -20.66
CA THR A 223 3.39 3.89 -19.66
C THR A 223 3.89 5.04 -18.79
N ALA A 224 5.19 5.08 -18.45
CA ALA A 224 5.80 6.20 -17.74
C ALA A 224 5.73 7.51 -18.56
N ALA A 225 5.96 7.48 -19.87
CA ALA A 225 5.80 8.65 -20.73
C ALA A 225 4.33 9.13 -20.81
N GLN A 226 3.38 8.19 -20.92
CA GLN A 226 1.95 8.50 -20.87
C GLN A 226 1.54 9.10 -19.52
N LEU A 227 2.05 8.56 -18.41
CA LEU A 227 1.86 9.11 -17.07
C LEU A 227 2.43 10.53 -16.98
N GLY A 228 3.64 10.75 -17.50
CA GLY A 228 4.27 12.08 -17.55
C GLY A 228 3.43 13.12 -18.29
N LEU A 229 2.88 12.76 -19.46
CA LEU A 229 1.94 13.62 -20.19
C LEU A 229 0.65 13.85 -19.40
N SER A 230 0.10 12.79 -18.79
CA SER A 230 -1.12 12.88 -18.00
C SER A 230 -0.96 13.78 -16.77
N ARG A 231 0.21 13.79 -16.14
CA ARG A 231 0.55 14.70 -15.04
C ARG A 231 0.62 16.16 -15.46
N GLN A 232 1.02 16.46 -16.71
CA GLN A 232 0.96 17.82 -17.23
C GLN A 232 -0.49 18.30 -17.34
N VAL A 233 -1.40 17.43 -17.79
CA VAL A 233 -2.85 17.70 -17.82
C VAL A 233 -3.39 17.87 -16.40
N ALA A 234 -3.11 16.92 -15.50
CA ALA A 234 -3.54 17.00 -14.10
C ALA A 234 -3.03 18.26 -13.39
N GLY A 235 -1.80 18.70 -13.69
CA GLY A 235 -1.23 19.95 -13.19
C GLY A 235 -2.05 21.20 -13.58
N GLN A 236 -2.67 21.20 -14.76
CA GLN A 236 -3.56 22.29 -15.21
C GLN A 236 -4.95 22.22 -14.56
N LEU A 237 -5.36 21.05 -14.08
CA LEU A 237 -6.63 20.79 -13.39
C LEU A 237 -6.55 20.96 -11.86
N ARG A 238 -5.41 21.38 -11.32
CA ARG A 238 -5.28 21.55 -9.86
C ARG A 238 -6.21 22.64 -9.35
N GLY A 239 -7.03 22.30 -8.35
CA GLY A 239 -8.00 23.21 -7.75
C GLY A 239 -9.23 23.47 -8.63
N THR A 240 -9.43 22.70 -9.70
CA THR A 240 -10.67 22.70 -10.49
C THR A 240 -11.64 21.65 -9.99
N ASP A 241 -12.88 21.67 -10.49
CA ASP A 241 -13.91 20.68 -10.16
C ASP A 241 -13.93 19.50 -11.16
N LEU A 242 -14.86 18.56 -10.92
CA LEU A 242 -15.10 17.42 -11.81
C LEU A 242 -15.59 17.82 -13.21
N LEU A 243 -16.06 19.05 -13.43
CA LEU A 243 -16.50 19.52 -14.74
C LEU A 243 -15.31 19.79 -15.66
N GLU A 244 -14.25 20.43 -15.14
CA GLU A 244 -13.01 20.62 -15.91
C GLU A 244 -12.32 19.27 -16.16
N LEU A 245 -12.38 18.34 -15.19
CA LEU A 245 -11.94 16.96 -15.40
C LEU A 245 -12.71 16.30 -16.56
N ARG A 246 -14.04 16.51 -16.65
CA ARG A 246 -14.87 16.01 -17.76
C ARG A 246 -14.37 16.55 -19.10
N SER A 247 -14.10 17.84 -19.19
CA SER A 247 -13.59 18.47 -20.41
C SER A 247 -12.29 17.81 -20.88
N ALA A 248 -11.35 17.52 -19.96
CA ALA A 248 -10.12 16.81 -20.30
C ALA A 248 -10.38 15.37 -20.79
N ILE A 249 -11.30 14.65 -20.15
CA ILE A 249 -11.71 13.30 -20.56
C ILE A 249 -12.33 13.32 -21.96
N ASP A 250 -13.24 14.25 -22.22
CA ASP A 250 -13.95 14.37 -23.50
C ASP A 250 -13.00 14.72 -24.65
N LEU A 251 -11.91 15.47 -24.41
CA LEU A 251 -10.87 15.72 -25.43
C LEU A 251 -10.19 14.42 -25.89
N VAL A 252 -9.93 13.51 -24.94
CA VAL A 252 -9.27 12.23 -25.25
C VAL A 252 -10.23 11.26 -25.92
N LEU A 253 -11.44 11.13 -25.38
CA LEU A 253 -12.48 10.25 -25.95
C LEU A 253 -12.97 10.76 -27.32
N GLY A 254 -12.97 12.08 -27.53
CA GLY A 254 -13.27 12.71 -28.81
C GLY A 254 -12.11 12.71 -29.81
N ARG A 255 -10.94 12.18 -29.43
CA ARG A 255 -9.70 12.18 -30.22
C ARG A 255 -9.30 13.56 -30.75
N ASP A 256 -9.27 14.56 -29.87
CA ASP A 256 -8.83 15.89 -30.24
C ASP A 256 -7.45 15.85 -30.95
N PRO A 257 -7.27 16.52 -32.11
CA PRO A 257 -6.03 16.46 -32.87
C PRO A 257 -4.80 16.92 -32.09
N THR A 258 -4.96 17.86 -31.17
CA THR A 258 -3.89 18.38 -30.31
C THR A 258 -3.44 17.33 -29.32
N TRP A 259 -4.39 16.64 -28.69
CA TRP A 259 -4.11 15.52 -27.79
C TRP A 259 -3.40 14.37 -28.52
N VAL A 260 -3.94 13.94 -29.66
CA VAL A 260 -3.34 12.84 -30.45
C VAL A 260 -1.91 13.18 -30.86
N ALA A 261 -1.65 14.41 -31.30
CA ALA A 261 -0.30 14.87 -31.64
C ALA A 261 0.65 14.84 -30.42
N ALA A 262 0.19 15.31 -29.26
CA ALA A 262 0.98 15.32 -28.02
C ALA A 262 1.30 13.90 -27.52
N SER A 263 0.31 13.00 -27.52
CA SER A 263 0.48 11.59 -27.13
C SER A 263 1.51 10.88 -28.03
N ARG A 264 1.38 11.05 -29.35
CA ARG A 264 2.33 10.47 -30.31
C ARG A 264 3.74 11.03 -30.15
N ALA A 265 3.88 12.33 -29.89
CA ALA A 265 5.17 12.95 -29.65
C ALA A 265 5.84 12.43 -28.37
N ALA A 266 5.07 12.15 -27.32
CA ALA A 266 5.58 11.57 -26.07
C ALA A 266 6.07 10.12 -26.25
N LEU A 267 5.45 9.33 -27.13
CA LEU A 267 5.80 7.93 -27.38
C LEU A 267 6.89 7.73 -28.44
N ALA A 268 7.04 8.67 -29.39
CA ALA A 268 8.00 8.57 -30.49
C ALA A 268 9.46 8.26 -30.10
N PRO A 269 10.04 8.80 -29.00
CA PRO A 269 11.44 8.54 -28.64
C PRO A 269 11.67 7.22 -27.90
N ILE A 270 10.62 6.42 -27.65
CA ILE A 270 10.71 5.27 -26.75
C ILE A 270 11.15 4.01 -27.50
N GLU A 271 12.38 3.58 -27.24
CA GLU A 271 12.91 2.31 -27.72
C GLU A 271 12.52 1.16 -26.79
N SER A 272 12.28 -0.03 -27.36
CA SER A 272 12.02 -1.25 -26.61
C SER A 272 13.26 -1.71 -25.86
N LYS A 273 13.12 -2.06 -24.58
CA LYS A 273 14.22 -2.59 -23.77
C LYS A 273 14.70 -3.94 -24.34
N THR A 274 15.98 -4.04 -24.69
CA THR A 274 16.59 -5.26 -25.28
C THR A 274 17.25 -6.17 -24.25
N ILE A 275 17.38 -5.71 -23.00
CA ILE A 275 18.01 -6.45 -21.90
C ILE A 275 17.11 -6.37 -20.68
N SER A 276 16.88 -7.52 -20.05
CA SER A 276 16.16 -7.60 -18.78
C SER A 276 17.11 -7.91 -17.63
N GLU A 277 16.90 -7.24 -16.50
CA GLU A 277 17.69 -7.44 -15.29
C GLU A 277 17.03 -8.51 -14.44
N ILE A 278 17.65 -9.69 -14.40
CA ILE A 278 17.24 -10.78 -13.52
C ILE A 278 17.94 -10.62 -12.18
N SER A 279 17.14 -10.56 -11.12
CA SER A 279 17.58 -10.43 -9.74
C SER A 279 18.40 -11.65 -9.32
N GLU A 280 19.57 -11.41 -8.73
CA GLU A 280 20.39 -12.46 -8.12
C GLU A 280 19.61 -13.19 -7.01
N ILE A 281 18.71 -12.49 -6.31
CA ILE A 281 17.84 -13.08 -5.28
C ILE A 281 16.92 -14.13 -5.90
N ALA A 282 16.30 -13.84 -7.05
CA ALA A 282 15.40 -14.75 -7.74
C ALA A 282 16.14 -16.01 -8.22
N ILE A 283 17.36 -15.84 -8.75
CA ILE A 283 18.24 -16.94 -9.15
C ILE A 283 18.60 -17.80 -7.94
N ALA A 284 19.02 -17.17 -6.84
CA ALA A 284 19.38 -17.86 -5.61
C ALA A 284 18.19 -18.60 -5.00
N GLN A 285 17.00 -17.98 -4.97
CA GLN A 285 15.76 -18.59 -4.50
C GLN A 285 15.44 -19.86 -5.28
N ARG A 286 15.42 -19.78 -6.62
CA ARG A 286 15.13 -20.92 -7.49
C ARG A 286 16.14 -22.05 -7.29
N LYS A 287 17.43 -21.73 -7.32
CA LYS A 287 18.51 -22.71 -7.13
C LYS A 287 18.44 -23.38 -5.76
N SER A 288 18.15 -22.60 -4.71
CA SER A 288 18.02 -23.13 -3.34
C SER A 288 16.82 -24.06 -3.22
N PHE A 289 15.71 -23.72 -3.86
CA PHE A 289 14.53 -24.58 -3.92
C PHE A 289 14.84 -25.93 -4.61
N GLU A 290 15.47 -25.91 -5.79
CA GLU A 290 15.85 -27.14 -6.51
C GLU A 290 16.81 -28.01 -5.69
N LEU A 291 17.83 -27.42 -5.07
CA LEU A 291 18.73 -28.15 -4.16
C LEU A 291 18.00 -28.76 -2.97
N ALA A 292 17.04 -28.03 -2.39
CA ALA A 292 16.26 -28.53 -1.27
C ALA A 292 15.32 -29.69 -1.66
N GLN A 293 14.80 -29.72 -2.90
CA GLN A 293 14.03 -30.86 -3.41
C GLN A 293 14.87 -32.15 -3.45
N ASP A 294 16.16 -32.02 -3.74
CA ASP A 294 17.13 -33.13 -3.71
C ASP A 294 17.67 -33.46 -2.30
N ALA A 295 17.06 -32.90 -1.24
CA ALA A 295 17.52 -32.97 0.16
C ALA A 295 18.94 -32.39 0.40
N ARG A 296 19.46 -31.59 -0.53
CA ARG A 296 20.77 -30.90 -0.43
C ARG A 296 20.62 -29.56 0.29
N HIS A 297 20.06 -29.61 1.50
CA HIS A 297 19.69 -28.43 2.27
C HIS A 297 20.87 -27.52 2.62
N SER A 298 22.06 -28.08 2.88
CA SER A 298 23.26 -27.29 3.17
C SER A 298 23.70 -26.42 1.99
N GLU A 299 23.60 -26.96 0.77
CA GLU A 299 23.90 -26.23 -0.46
C GLU A 299 22.83 -25.19 -0.79
N ALA A 300 21.56 -25.49 -0.49
CA ALA A 300 20.47 -24.52 -0.59
C ALA A 300 20.72 -23.30 0.32
N VAL A 301 21.10 -23.53 1.59
CA VAL A 301 21.47 -22.45 2.52
C VAL A 301 22.66 -21.65 1.99
N ALA A 302 23.70 -22.33 1.48
CA ALA A 302 24.87 -21.66 0.92
C ALA A 302 24.49 -20.76 -0.28
N SER A 303 23.60 -21.22 -1.15
CA SER A 303 23.13 -20.46 -2.31
C SER A 303 22.32 -19.22 -1.92
N MET A 304 21.50 -19.26 -0.86
CA MET A 304 20.84 -18.05 -0.36
C MET A 304 21.85 -17.09 0.31
N ARG A 305 22.82 -17.61 1.05
CA ARG A 305 23.81 -16.78 1.76
C ARG A 305 24.67 -15.93 0.83
N THR A 306 24.91 -16.36 -0.42
CA THR A 306 25.69 -15.56 -1.37
C THR A 306 25.02 -14.23 -1.72
N VAL A 307 23.68 -14.13 -1.58
CA VAL A 307 22.93 -12.91 -1.89
C VAL A 307 22.47 -12.16 -0.64
N ILE A 308 22.34 -12.82 0.52
CA ILE A 308 21.82 -12.16 1.74
C ILE A 308 22.61 -10.89 2.11
N ASP A 309 23.94 -10.94 2.00
CA ASP A 309 24.81 -9.83 2.39
C ASP A 309 24.85 -8.69 1.35
N THR A 310 24.32 -8.92 0.13
CA THR A 310 24.22 -7.91 -0.92
C THR A 310 22.89 -7.15 -0.88
N ILE A 311 21.90 -7.64 -0.12
CA ILE A 311 20.59 -7.01 0.01
C ILE A 311 20.68 -5.80 0.96
N GLU A 312 20.51 -4.60 0.43
CA GLU A 312 20.53 -3.36 1.21
C GLU A 312 19.24 -3.19 2.05
N GLU A 313 18.08 -3.40 1.42
CA GLU A 313 16.76 -3.25 2.04
C GLU A 313 16.55 -4.27 3.16
N ARG A 314 16.57 -3.81 4.41
CA ARG A 314 16.48 -4.68 5.59
C ARG A 314 15.25 -5.61 5.56
N PRO A 315 14.03 -5.16 5.18
CA PRO A 315 12.89 -6.06 5.13
C PRO A 315 13.07 -7.23 4.15
N VAL A 316 13.61 -6.96 2.95
CA VAL A 316 13.96 -7.98 1.94
C VAL A 316 15.06 -8.92 2.44
N ARG A 317 16.08 -8.38 3.11
CA ARG A 317 17.15 -9.18 3.72
C ARG A 317 16.62 -10.09 4.82
N GLY A 318 15.71 -9.58 5.65
CA GLY A 318 15.03 -10.37 6.68
C GLY A 318 14.19 -11.50 6.07
N TRP A 319 13.47 -11.23 4.98
CA TRP A 319 12.76 -12.27 4.23
C TRP A 319 13.70 -13.35 3.66
N ALA A 320 14.81 -12.95 3.02
CA ALA A 320 15.80 -13.88 2.49
C ALA A 320 16.47 -14.73 3.59
N LYS A 321 16.77 -14.13 4.75
CA LYS A 321 17.27 -14.85 5.93
C LYS A 321 16.26 -15.85 6.48
N GLN A 322 14.97 -15.51 6.52
CA GLN A 322 13.91 -16.45 6.93
C GLN A 322 13.80 -17.64 5.97
N LEU A 323 13.86 -17.39 4.66
CA LEU A 323 13.88 -18.47 3.67
C LEU A 323 15.11 -19.39 3.85
N ALA A 324 16.29 -18.81 4.08
CA ALA A 324 17.49 -19.59 4.37
C ALA A 324 17.38 -20.35 5.71
N ALA A 325 16.77 -19.77 6.75
CA ALA A 325 16.52 -20.42 8.03
C ALA A 325 15.59 -21.64 7.88
N HIS A 326 14.61 -21.58 6.98
CA HIS A 326 13.74 -22.71 6.66
C HIS A 326 14.53 -23.92 6.15
N TYR A 327 15.47 -23.72 5.23
CA TYR A 327 16.32 -24.81 4.73
C TYR A 327 17.31 -25.30 5.80
N LEU A 328 17.88 -24.37 6.58
CA LEU A 328 18.83 -24.68 7.66
C LEU A 328 18.18 -25.53 8.76
N TYR A 329 16.89 -25.29 9.06
CA TYR A 329 16.15 -26.02 10.08
C TYR A 329 16.08 -27.53 9.85
N GLN A 330 16.19 -27.97 8.59
CA GLN A 330 16.13 -29.39 8.24
C GLN A 330 17.31 -30.20 8.79
N TYR A 331 18.44 -29.57 9.08
CA TYR A 331 19.64 -30.28 9.56
C TYR A 331 20.35 -29.60 10.75
N ASP A 332 20.13 -28.31 11.01
CA ASP A 332 20.68 -27.59 12.15
C ASP A 332 19.66 -26.59 12.72
N ARG A 333 18.91 -27.05 13.72
CA ARG A 333 17.85 -26.24 14.35
C ARG A 333 18.38 -25.06 15.15
N VAL A 334 19.59 -25.15 15.70
CA VAL A 334 20.15 -24.10 16.56
C VAL A 334 20.55 -22.92 15.68
N SER A 335 21.35 -23.18 14.64
CA SER A 335 21.73 -22.12 13.72
C SER A 335 20.56 -21.60 12.88
N ALA A 336 19.52 -22.42 12.63
CA ALA A 336 18.28 -21.94 12.04
C ALA A 336 17.55 -20.91 12.93
N ASP A 337 17.47 -21.17 14.24
CA ASP A 337 16.85 -20.24 15.19
C ASP A 337 17.67 -18.94 15.32
N GLU A 338 19.00 -19.02 15.31
CA GLU A 338 19.89 -17.85 15.27
C GLU A 338 19.70 -17.03 13.99
N LEU A 339 19.62 -17.68 12.83
CA LEU A 339 19.37 -17.00 11.56
C LEU A 339 17.98 -16.37 11.52
N GLN A 340 16.97 -17.03 12.10
CA GLN A 340 15.62 -16.46 12.24
C GLN A 340 15.57 -15.26 13.19
N LYS A 341 16.38 -15.25 14.27
CA LYS A 341 16.55 -14.07 15.12
C LYS A 341 17.11 -12.90 14.31
N SER A 342 18.17 -13.15 13.55
CA SER A 342 18.76 -12.13 12.67
C SER A 342 17.79 -11.68 11.57
N ALA A 343 16.97 -12.57 11.03
CA ALA A 343 15.89 -12.23 10.09
C ALA A 343 14.91 -11.24 10.71
N ARG A 344 14.52 -11.46 11.98
CA ARG A 344 13.59 -10.60 12.70
C ARG A 344 14.19 -9.25 13.11
N GLU A 345 15.48 -9.20 13.39
CA GLU A 345 16.19 -7.94 13.65
C GLU A 345 16.21 -7.02 12.43
N ASP A 346 16.30 -7.60 11.23
CA ASP A 346 16.19 -6.90 9.97
C ASP A 346 14.75 -6.61 9.56
N ASN A 347 13.82 -7.47 9.97
CA ASN A 347 12.41 -7.37 9.61
C ASN A 347 11.50 -7.85 10.74
N ARG A 348 10.87 -6.91 11.46
CA ARG A 348 9.98 -7.25 12.59
C ARG A 348 8.73 -8.06 12.18
N SER A 349 8.35 -8.00 10.90
CA SER A 349 7.26 -8.80 10.32
C SER A 349 7.62 -10.26 10.07
N ALA A 350 8.92 -10.63 10.11
CA ALA A 350 9.35 -12.02 10.02
C ALA A 350 8.83 -12.86 11.19
N PHE A 351 8.81 -14.18 11.04
CA PHE A 351 8.33 -15.08 12.08
C PHE A 351 9.13 -14.98 13.38
N ARG A 352 8.46 -15.30 14.49
CA ARG A 352 9.11 -15.37 15.81
C ARG A 352 9.98 -16.62 15.89
N PRO A 353 11.25 -16.50 16.32
CA PRO A 353 12.09 -17.65 16.66
C PRO A 353 11.45 -18.50 17.76
N ILE A 354 11.67 -19.82 17.72
CA ILE A 354 11.00 -20.77 18.61
C ILE A 354 11.57 -20.60 20.03
N GLY A 355 10.70 -20.36 21.01
CA GLY A 355 11.11 -20.17 22.42
C GLY A 355 11.72 -18.80 22.73
N SER A 356 11.67 -17.84 21.80
CA SER A 356 12.09 -16.47 22.08
C SER A 356 11.01 -15.69 22.84
N HIS A 357 11.30 -15.32 24.07
CA HIS A 357 10.69 -14.14 24.69
C HIS A 357 11.46 -12.93 24.15
N LEU A 358 10.89 -12.25 23.17
CA LEU A 358 11.52 -11.04 22.65
C LEU A 358 11.42 -9.96 23.72
N SER A 359 12.57 -9.52 24.22
CA SER A 359 12.63 -8.32 25.05
C SER A 359 12.21 -7.12 24.19
N PRO A 360 11.19 -6.35 24.60
CA PRO A 360 10.78 -5.18 23.84
C PRO A 360 11.93 -4.19 23.72
N THR A 361 12.19 -3.69 22.52
CA THR A 361 13.09 -2.55 22.36
C THR A 361 12.36 -1.31 22.88
N LEU A 362 12.91 -0.69 23.92
CA LEU A 362 12.28 0.49 24.52
C LEU A 362 12.34 1.67 23.55
N LEU A 363 11.16 2.22 23.24
CA LEU A 363 11.00 3.42 22.44
C LEU A 363 11.68 4.62 23.12
N LYS A 364 12.50 5.35 22.35
CA LYS A 364 13.22 6.55 22.80
C LYS A 364 13.11 7.63 21.73
N THR A 365 12.97 8.89 22.14
CA THR A 365 13.04 10.06 21.26
C THR A 365 14.44 10.67 21.34
N THR A 366 15.20 10.64 20.24
CA THR A 366 16.56 11.21 20.18
C THR A 366 16.61 12.59 19.55
N LEU A 367 15.63 12.91 18.71
CA LEU A 367 15.47 14.20 18.04
C LEU A 367 14.40 15.04 18.74
N SER A 368 14.44 16.37 18.55
CA SER A 368 13.30 17.20 18.90
C SER A 368 12.09 16.85 18.02
N GLN A 369 10.88 17.10 18.51
CA GLN A 369 9.64 16.82 17.75
C GLN A 369 9.69 17.44 16.35
N SER A 370 10.16 18.69 16.25
CA SER A 370 10.19 19.40 14.97
C SER A 370 11.22 18.83 14.01
N GLN A 371 12.39 18.40 14.50
CA GLN A 371 13.39 17.71 13.69
C GLN A 371 12.89 16.34 13.24
N ALA A 372 12.27 15.57 14.12
CA ALA A 372 11.72 14.26 13.79
C ALA A 372 10.61 14.35 12.74
N SER A 373 9.66 15.29 12.90
CA SER A 373 8.58 15.52 11.93
C SER A 373 9.13 15.99 10.58
N ALA A 374 10.08 16.94 10.58
CA ALA A 374 10.75 17.40 9.37
C ALA A 374 11.47 16.25 8.64
N SER A 375 12.27 15.45 9.35
CA SER A 375 12.94 14.28 8.77
C SER A 375 11.94 13.27 8.24
N GLN A 376 10.82 13.04 8.93
CA GLN A 376 9.78 12.13 8.46
C GLN A 376 9.14 12.62 7.16
N LEU A 377 8.83 13.92 7.06
CA LEU A 377 8.28 14.52 5.84
C LEU A 377 9.27 14.42 4.68
N GLN A 378 10.55 14.74 4.89
CA GLN A 378 11.59 14.69 3.87
C GLN A 378 11.89 13.26 3.39
N ASN A 379 11.92 12.30 4.30
CA ASN A 379 12.22 10.91 3.98
C ASN A 379 11.05 10.22 3.28
N ARG A 380 9.81 10.61 3.61
CA ARG A 380 8.61 9.93 3.13
C ARG A 380 8.06 10.55 1.84
N TYR A 381 8.23 11.85 1.63
CA TYR A 381 7.61 12.57 0.53
C TYR A 381 8.64 13.27 -0.33
N GLY A 382 8.61 13.01 -1.64
CA GLY A 382 9.55 13.59 -2.60
C GLY A 382 9.22 15.04 -2.96
N SER A 383 8.01 15.51 -2.66
CA SER A 383 7.56 16.88 -2.96
C SER A 383 6.43 17.36 -2.05
N PRO A 384 6.15 18.68 -1.99
CA PRO A 384 4.98 19.21 -1.28
C PRO A 384 3.64 18.61 -1.73
N ALA A 385 3.45 18.36 -3.03
CA ALA A 385 2.23 17.75 -3.55
C ALA A 385 2.08 16.29 -3.09
N ASP A 386 3.19 15.55 -3.08
CA ASP A 386 3.25 14.17 -2.55
C ASP A 386 2.93 14.14 -1.05
N ALA A 387 3.42 15.12 -0.27
CA ALA A 387 3.06 15.24 1.14
C ALA A 387 1.57 15.49 1.37
N LEU A 388 0.91 16.31 0.54
CA LEU A 388 -0.53 16.55 0.62
C LEU A 388 -1.33 15.27 0.35
N LEU A 389 -1.02 14.57 -0.75
CA LEU A 389 -1.66 13.31 -1.10
C LEU A 389 -1.40 12.24 -0.03
N GLY A 390 -0.17 12.15 0.47
CA GLY A 390 0.22 11.19 1.48
C GLY A 390 -0.43 11.43 2.84
N VAL A 391 -0.67 12.68 3.21
CA VAL A 391 -1.42 13.01 4.43
C VAL A 391 -2.90 12.69 4.25
N GLU A 392 -3.49 12.98 3.08
CA GLU A 392 -4.89 12.63 2.83
C GLU A 392 -5.09 11.11 2.81
N GLU A 393 -4.15 10.35 2.24
CA GLU A 393 -4.11 8.89 2.29
C GLU A 393 -4.09 8.38 3.74
N LEU A 394 -3.22 8.93 4.59
CA LEU A 394 -3.14 8.60 6.01
C LEU A 394 -4.46 8.90 6.75
N VAL A 395 -5.03 10.08 6.49
CA VAL A 395 -6.31 10.51 7.08
C VAL A 395 -7.45 9.60 6.61
N SER A 396 -7.41 9.10 5.38
CA SER A 396 -8.41 8.17 4.85
C SER A 396 -8.44 6.83 5.60
N ARG A 397 -7.28 6.36 6.08
CA ARG A 397 -7.15 5.12 6.88
C ARG A 397 -7.51 5.29 8.36
N LEU A 398 -7.50 6.51 8.88
CA LEU A 398 -7.91 6.82 10.25
C LEU A 398 -9.43 6.97 10.39
N ARG A 399 -10.18 6.07 9.75
CA ARG A 399 -11.64 5.99 9.80
C ARG A 399 -12.07 4.70 10.53
N PRO A 400 -13.13 4.73 11.34
CA PRO A 400 -13.63 3.52 12.00
C PRO A 400 -14.11 2.47 10.99
N ASP A 401 -13.49 1.29 10.98
CA ASP A 401 -13.90 0.13 10.21
C ASP A 401 -13.66 -1.15 11.03
N PRO A 402 -14.70 -1.97 11.33
CA PRO A 402 -14.57 -3.24 12.04
C PRO A 402 -13.68 -4.28 11.37
N GLU A 403 -13.45 -4.18 10.07
CA GLU A 403 -12.65 -5.14 9.31
C GLU A 403 -11.20 -4.70 9.10
N GLU A 404 -10.91 -3.40 9.21
CA GLU A 404 -9.58 -2.82 8.95
C GLU A 404 -8.89 -2.31 10.23
N THR A 405 -9.12 -2.97 11.36
CA THR A 405 -8.61 -2.50 12.66
C THR A 405 -7.08 -2.46 12.71
N LYS A 406 -6.39 -3.42 12.08
CA LYS A 406 -4.93 -3.47 12.03
C LYS A 406 -4.31 -2.39 11.16
N ASP A 407 -4.99 -2.00 10.08
CA ASP A 407 -4.57 -0.87 9.27
C ASP A 407 -4.79 0.46 10.00
N PHE A 408 -5.90 0.60 10.75
CA PHE A 408 -6.13 1.73 11.63
C PHE A 408 -5.02 1.87 12.69
N GLU A 409 -4.64 0.78 13.38
CA GLU A 409 -3.51 0.78 14.34
C GLU A 409 -2.21 1.26 13.69
N ARG A 410 -1.92 0.79 12.45
CA ARG A 410 -0.77 1.24 11.66
C ARG A 410 -0.84 2.73 11.34
N ALA A 411 -2.00 3.21 10.90
CA ALA A 411 -2.20 4.62 10.61
C ALA A 411 -2.05 5.52 11.85
N VAL A 412 -2.40 5.03 13.05
CA VAL A 412 -2.14 5.74 14.31
C VAL A 412 -0.62 5.79 14.61
N GLU A 413 0.12 4.71 14.38
CA GLU A 413 1.60 4.76 14.45
C GLU A 413 2.19 5.78 13.47
N GLU A 414 1.76 5.74 12.21
CA GLU A 414 2.23 6.66 11.16
C GLU A 414 1.89 8.13 11.46
N LEU A 415 0.71 8.40 12.03
CA LEU A 415 0.34 9.73 12.51
C LEU A 415 1.30 10.22 13.59
N GLY A 416 1.65 9.35 14.55
CA GLY A 416 2.64 9.69 15.57
C GLY A 416 3.98 10.10 14.97
N LEU A 417 4.49 9.31 14.02
CA LEU A 417 5.75 9.60 13.32
C LEU A 417 5.67 10.89 12.49
N LEU A 418 4.56 11.13 11.77
CA LEU A 418 4.33 12.36 11.00
C LEU A 418 4.40 13.60 11.89
N LEU A 419 3.83 13.53 13.10
CA LEU A 419 3.86 14.60 14.09
C LEU A 419 5.20 14.71 14.83
N GLY A 420 6.17 13.85 14.52
CA GLY A 420 7.51 13.86 15.12
C GLY A 420 7.59 13.20 16.50
N PHE A 421 6.60 12.38 16.87
CA PHE A 421 6.69 11.51 18.05
C PHE A 421 7.46 10.24 17.72
N GLY A 422 8.05 9.61 18.74
CA GLY A 422 8.41 8.21 18.61
C GLY A 422 7.13 7.38 18.56
N ALA A 423 7.04 6.37 17.70
CA ALA A 423 5.90 5.46 17.66
C ALA A 423 6.34 4.01 17.46
N GLN A 424 5.57 3.07 18.03
CA GLN A 424 5.72 1.63 17.82
C GLN A 424 4.37 0.92 18.06
N ARG A 425 4.24 -0.33 17.58
CA ARG A 425 3.06 -1.20 17.83
C ARG A 425 3.41 -2.46 18.64
N PRO A 426 3.53 -2.39 19.98
CA PRO A 426 4.04 -3.49 20.79
C PRO A 426 3.26 -4.80 20.69
N GLU A 427 1.93 -4.75 20.62
CA GLU A 427 1.13 -5.97 20.44
C GLU A 427 1.46 -6.67 19.11
N GLN A 428 1.57 -5.92 18.01
CA GLN A 428 1.96 -6.47 16.72
C GLN A 428 3.42 -6.99 16.73
N GLU A 429 4.35 -6.22 17.29
CA GLU A 429 5.79 -6.51 17.23
C GLU A 429 6.24 -7.59 18.22
N TYR A 430 5.65 -7.64 19.41
CA TYR A 430 6.08 -8.51 20.53
C TYR A 430 4.97 -9.44 21.02
N GLY A 431 3.70 -9.22 20.65
CA GLY A 431 2.54 -10.00 21.10
C GLY A 431 2.18 -9.73 22.55
N ALA A 432 2.58 -8.56 23.04
CA ALA A 432 2.21 -8.04 24.34
C ALA A 432 2.40 -6.52 24.35
N GLY A 433 1.51 -5.83 25.05
CA GLY A 433 1.55 -4.39 25.25
C GLY A 433 0.38 -3.69 24.54
N PRO A 434 0.44 -2.36 24.38
CA PRO A 434 -0.60 -1.63 23.69
C PRO A 434 -0.64 -1.93 22.19
N ASP A 435 -1.78 -1.61 21.58
CA ASP A 435 -1.90 -1.54 20.12
C ASP A 435 -0.89 -0.54 19.53
N VAL A 436 -0.78 0.65 20.13
CA VAL A 436 0.20 1.69 19.75
C VAL A 436 0.80 2.35 20.99
N LEU A 437 2.11 2.61 20.96
CA LEU A 437 2.81 3.42 21.96
C LEU A 437 3.42 4.64 21.28
N TRP A 438 3.10 5.84 21.76
CA TRP A 438 3.78 7.07 21.34
C TRP A 438 4.70 7.59 22.44
N ALA A 439 5.88 8.10 22.06
CA ALA A 439 6.81 8.83 22.90
C ALA A 439 6.81 10.30 22.50
N LEU A 440 6.37 11.17 23.40
CA LEU A 440 6.19 12.60 23.14
C LEU A 440 7.46 13.42 23.36
N GLY A 441 8.48 12.82 23.99
CA GLY A 441 9.64 13.54 24.54
C GLY A 441 9.54 13.66 26.07
N ASP A 442 10.63 14.08 26.70
CA ASP A 442 10.71 14.30 28.16
C ASP A 442 10.22 13.11 29.01
N LEU A 443 10.49 11.89 28.52
CA LEU A 443 10.06 10.63 29.14
C LEU A 443 8.54 10.52 29.34
N SER A 444 7.76 11.21 28.51
CA SER A 444 6.30 11.15 28.47
C SER A 444 5.79 10.31 27.31
N PHE A 445 4.81 9.46 27.58
CA PHE A 445 4.29 8.46 26.65
C PHE A 445 2.77 8.42 26.63
N LEU A 446 2.21 8.03 25.48
CA LEU A 446 0.80 7.64 25.34
C LEU A 446 0.72 6.14 25.09
N VAL A 447 -0.01 5.44 25.97
CA VAL A 447 -0.33 4.01 25.82
C VAL A 447 -1.71 3.94 25.19
N ILE A 448 -1.77 3.58 23.91
CA ILE A 448 -2.98 3.75 23.09
C ILE A 448 -3.58 2.39 22.75
N GLU A 449 -4.88 2.25 23.04
CA GLU A 449 -5.72 1.13 22.60
C GLU A 449 -6.72 1.62 21.56
N CYS A 450 -6.74 0.97 20.40
CA CYS A 450 -7.59 1.34 19.27
C CYS A 450 -8.83 0.47 19.25
N LYS A 451 -10.02 1.07 19.39
CA LYS A 451 -11.31 0.40 19.24
C LYS A 451 -12.04 0.93 18.00
N SER A 452 -11.32 0.98 16.89
CA SER A 452 -11.82 1.45 15.59
C SER A 452 -12.97 0.60 15.03
N GLY A 453 -13.06 -0.67 15.43
CA GLY A 453 -14.20 -1.54 15.11
C GLY A 453 -15.39 -1.46 16.06
N SER A 454 -15.32 -0.65 17.13
CA SER A 454 -16.42 -0.52 18.07
C SER A 454 -17.51 0.41 17.53
N VAL A 455 -18.75 -0.04 17.61
CA VAL A 455 -19.96 0.77 17.33
C VAL A 455 -20.75 1.07 18.61
N SER A 456 -20.18 0.76 19.78
CA SER A 456 -20.86 0.88 21.07
C SER A 456 -20.99 2.32 21.55
N ASP A 457 -22.12 2.65 22.17
CA ASP A 457 -22.36 3.96 22.78
C ASP A 457 -21.69 4.11 24.17
N SER A 458 -21.03 3.06 24.66
CA SER A 458 -20.34 3.04 25.93
C SER A 458 -19.09 2.15 25.89
N ILE A 459 -18.11 2.47 26.74
CA ILE A 459 -16.86 1.74 26.86
C ILE A 459 -17.11 0.51 27.74
N HIS A 460 -16.87 -0.68 27.19
CA HIS A 460 -17.06 -1.94 27.88
C HIS A 460 -15.94 -2.21 28.90
N LYS A 461 -16.28 -2.97 29.95
CA LYS A 461 -15.32 -3.38 30.99
C LYS A 461 -14.08 -4.08 30.41
N ALA A 462 -14.27 -4.91 29.38
CA ALA A 462 -13.17 -5.64 28.74
C ALA A 462 -12.17 -4.70 28.04
N GLU A 463 -12.64 -3.62 27.42
CA GLU A 463 -11.78 -2.64 26.72
C GLU A 463 -10.94 -1.83 27.72
N LEU A 464 -11.53 -1.42 28.85
CA LEU A 464 -10.77 -0.76 29.92
C LEU A 464 -9.80 -1.71 30.61
N ALA A 465 -10.15 -2.99 30.74
CA ALA A 465 -9.25 -4.01 31.28
C ALA A 465 -8.05 -4.23 30.34
N GLN A 466 -8.28 -4.26 29.02
CA GLN A 466 -7.22 -4.33 28.02
C GLN A 466 -6.28 -3.12 28.13
N LEU A 467 -6.81 -1.90 28.19
CA LEU A 467 -6.00 -0.69 28.39
C LEU A 467 -5.22 -0.73 29.71
N GLY A 468 -5.82 -1.24 30.78
CA GLY A 468 -5.15 -1.46 32.07
C GLY A 468 -3.95 -2.39 31.92
N HIS A 469 -4.12 -3.54 31.26
CA HIS A 469 -3.01 -4.46 31.00
C HIS A 469 -1.90 -3.83 30.17
N SER A 470 -2.24 -2.99 29.19
CA SER A 470 -1.26 -2.27 28.37
C SER A 470 -0.48 -1.23 29.18
N ALA A 471 -1.13 -0.56 30.14
CA ALA A 471 -0.47 0.35 31.08
C ALA A 471 0.44 -0.40 32.07
N ASP A 472 0.00 -1.55 32.58
CA ASP A 472 0.81 -2.42 33.44
C ASP A 472 2.03 -2.97 32.70
N TRP A 473 1.84 -3.35 31.43
CA TRP A 473 2.95 -3.73 30.55
C TRP A 473 3.96 -2.60 30.45
N PHE A 474 3.52 -1.36 30.19
CA PHE A 474 4.41 -0.21 30.13
C PHE A 474 5.20 -0.03 31.44
N ALA A 475 4.52 -0.04 32.58
CA ALA A 475 5.15 0.08 33.91
C ALA A 475 6.13 -1.06 34.22
N SER A 476 5.94 -2.25 33.63
CA SER A 476 6.87 -3.38 33.77
C SER A 476 8.14 -3.25 32.93
N LYS A 477 8.12 -2.40 31.89
CA LYS A 477 9.21 -2.23 30.91
C LYS A 477 9.98 -0.94 31.07
N TYR A 478 9.30 0.14 31.48
CA TYR A 478 9.86 1.46 31.66
C TYR A 478 10.03 1.76 33.15
N ASP A 479 11.11 2.45 33.52
CA ASP A 479 11.37 2.81 34.91
C ASP A 479 10.46 3.95 35.40
N ALA A 480 10.52 4.23 36.71
CA ALA A 480 9.66 5.22 37.36
C ALA A 480 9.93 6.68 36.94
N THR A 481 10.96 6.96 36.14
CA THR A 481 11.18 8.29 35.56
C THR A 481 10.29 8.56 34.36
N CYS A 482 9.72 7.50 33.76
CA CYS A 482 8.80 7.60 32.64
C CYS A 482 7.36 7.81 33.12
N THR A 483 6.61 8.64 32.40
CA THR A 483 5.19 8.86 32.63
C THR A 483 4.37 8.37 31.44
N ALA A 484 3.26 7.69 31.70
CA ALA A 484 2.37 7.20 30.66
C ALA A 484 0.94 7.68 30.90
N THR A 485 0.31 8.20 29.84
CA THR A 485 -1.13 8.48 29.81
C THR A 485 -1.84 7.36 29.05
N PRO A 486 -2.73 6.58 29.71
CA PRO A 486 -3.54 5.59 29.03
C PRO A 486 -4.62 6.28 28.18
N VAL A 487 -4.68 5.95 26.88
CA VAL A 487 -5.59 6.55 25.90
C VAL A 487 -6.37 5.46 25.18
N LEU A 488 -7.69 5.66 25.07
CA LEU A 488 -8.59 4.82 24.28
C LEU A 488 -9.07 5.61 23.07
N ILE A 489 -8.96 5.06 21.86
CA ILE A 489 -9.64 5.61 20.68
C ILE A 489 -10.95 4.84 20.52
N HIS A 490 -12.08 5.49 20.78
CA HIS A 490 -13.39 4.82 20.93
C HIS A 490 -14.54 5.77 20.54
N PRO A 491 -15.67 5.31 19.98
CA PRO A 491 -16.80 6.18 19.63
C PRO A 491 -17.34 7.01 20.82
N SER A 492 -17.33 6.43 22.02
CA SER A 492 -17.87 7.04 23.23
C SER A 492 -16.81 7.25 24.31
N ARG A 493 -16.98 8.31 25.09
CA ARG A 493 -16.24 8.55 26.35
C ARG A 493 -17.01 8.11 27.60
N GLN A 494 -18.17 7.47 27.45
CA GLN A 494 -19.05 7.06 28.54
C GLN A 494 -18.72 5.65 28.99
N CYS A 495 -18.36 5.42 30.25
CA CYS A 495 -18.22 4.06 30.77
C CYS A 495 -19.57 3.33 30.76
N GLY A 496 -19.56 2.04 30.40
CA GLY A 496 -20.67 1.14 30.65
C GLY A 496 -20.88 0.87 32.15
N ARG A 497 -22.05 0.33 32.52
CA ARG A 497 -22.48 0.19 33.93
C ARG A 497 -21.49 -0.54 34.84
N ALA A 498 -20.78 -1.54 34.31
CA ALA A 498 -19.80 -2.35 35.04
C ALA A 498 -18.34 -1.92 34.79
N ALA A 499 -18.13 -0.81 34.11
CA ALA A 499 -16.82 -0.35 33.64
C ALA A 499 -16.32 0.81 34.51
N VAL A 500 -15.10 0.68 35.05
CA VAL A 500 -14.44 1.72 35.86
C VAL A 500 -13.09 1.98 35.22
N ALA A 501 -12.86 3.22 34.79
CA ALA A 501 -11.59 3.63 34.20
C ALA A 501 -10.58 3.96 35.30
N ALA A 502 -9.31 3.68 35.05
CA ALA A 502 -8.23 4.10 35.93
C ALA A 502 -8.13 5.63 35.96
N ALA A 503 -7.55 6.16 37.04
CA ALA A 503 -7.29 7.59 37.14
C ALA A 503 -6.35 8.03 36.01
N GLY A 504 -6.66 9.16 35.36
CA GLY A 504 -5.87 9.69 34.25
C GLY A 504 -6.18 9.07 32.89
N THR A 505 -7.03 8.04 32.79
CA THR A 505 -7.46 7.51 31.48
C THR A 505 -8.13 8.59 30.63
N LYS A 506 -7.72 8.65 29.37
CA LYS A 506 -8.22 9.57 28.36
C LYS A 506 -8.87 8.84 27.21
N VAL A 507 -9.74 9.54 26.49
CA VAL A 507 -10.44 9.02 25.31
C VAL A 507 -10.33 10.02 24.18
N ILE A 508 -9.89 9.57 23.02
CA ILE A 508 -10.04 10.29 21.75
C ILE A 508 -11.32 9.73 21.10
N THR A 509 -12.40 10.51 21.12
CA THR A 509 -13.63 10.12 20.43
C THR A 509 -13.46 10.23 18.93
N PHE A 510 -14.26 9.52 18.13
CA PHE A 510 -14.19 9.63 16.67
C PHE A 510 -14.43 11.06 16.18
N ASP A 511 -15.32 11.82 16.82
CA ASP A 511 -15.49 13.26 16.55
C ASP A 511 -14.20 14.05 16.84
N ARG A 512 -13.53 13.75 17.95
CA ARG A 512 -12.29 14.43 18.34
C ARG A 512 -11.13 14.05 17.41
N LEU A 513 -11.09 12.79 16.98
CA LEU A 513 -10.16 12.31 15.97
C LEU A 513 -10.39 13.05 14.65
N ALA A 514 -11.63 13.20 14.19
CA ALA A 514 -11.93 13.96 12.98
C ALA A 514 -11.46 15.42 13.07
N GLU A 515 -11.65 16.08 14.22
CA GLU A 515 -11.10 17.44 14.45
C GLU A 515 -9.55 17.46 14.39
N LEU A 516 -8.89 16.48 15.01
CA LEU A 516 -7.43 16.33 14.98
C LEU A 516 -6.95 16.17 13.54
N LEU A 517 -7.58 15.29 12.77
CA LEU A 517 -7.23 15.05 11.37
C LEU A 517 -7.46 16.30 10.51
N GLY A 518 -8.45 17.12 10.83
CA GLY A 518 -8.60 18.46 10.24
C GLY A 518 -7.38 19.35 10.46
N ARG A 519 -6.82 19.39 11.67
CA ARG A 519 -5.57 20.14 11.95
C ARG A 519 -4.34 19.51 11.31
N VAL A 520 -4.29 18.19 11.17
CA VAL A 520 -3.21 17.50 10.45
C VAL A 520 -3.22 17.88 8.96
N ARG A 521 -4.40 18.03 8.34
CA ARG A 521 -4.51 18.55 6.97
C ARG A 521 -4.03 20.00 6.87
N GLU A 522 -4.43 20.86 7.79
CA GLU A 522 -3.96 22.26 7.85
C GLU A 522 -2.44 22.33 8.04
N PHE A 523 -1.88 21.43 8.85
CA PHE A 523 -0.44 21.30 9.05
C PHE A 523 0.27 20.93 7.75
N ALA A 524 -0.20 19.89 7.04
CA ALA A 524 0.35 19.48 5.77
C ALA A 524 0.27 20.59 4.71
N ALA A 525 -0.88 21.28 4.61
CA ALA A 525 -1.06 22.42 3.71
C ALA A 525 -0.10 23.58 4.00
N ALA A 526 0.06 23.93 5.28
CA ALA A 526 0.97 25.01 5.68
C ALA A 526 2.44 24.65 5.38
N VAL A 527 2.83 23.42 5.68
CA VAL A 527 4.20 22.95 5.44
C VAL A 527 4.50 22.80 3.94
N ALA A 528 3.51 22.34 3.15
CA ALA A 528 3.62 22.25 1.70
C ALA A 528 3.75 23.63 1.04
N ALA A 529 2.98 24.63 1.49
CA ALA A 529 3.05 25.99 0.96
C ALA A 529 4.43 26.64 1.20
N ASP A 530 5.05 26.37 2.35
CA ASP A 530 6.36 26.90 2.69
C ASP A 530 7.51 26.18 1.96
N SER A 531 7.25 25.05 1.27
CA SER A 531 8.16 24.26 0.42
C SER A 531 9.52 23.89 1.02
N THR A 532 9.67 23.94 2.34
CA THR A 532 10.98 23.87 2.98
C THR A 532 11.17 22.63 3.83
N PHE A 533 10.10 21.96 4.30
CA PHE A 533 10.19 20.84 5.27
C PHE A 533 11.25 21.08 6.38
N GLU A 534 11.52 22.34 6.71
CA GLU A 534 12.61 22.73 7.60
C GLU A 534 12.13 22.65 9.05
N ALA A 535 12.99 22.15 9.94
CA ALA A 535 12.60 21.86 11.32
C ALA A 535 12.06 23.08 12.08
N GLU A 536 12.58 24.29 11.84
CA GLU A 536 12.08 25.50 12.51
C GLU A 536 10.66 25.85 12.05
N ALA A 537 10.41 25.82 10.73
CA ALA A 537 9.10 26.11 10.16
C ALA A 537 8.06 25.07 10.61
N VAL A 538 8.42 23.78 10.51
CA VAL A 538 7.61 22.66 10.99
C VAL A 538 7.26 22.83 12.47
N GLY A 539 8.23 23.18 13.32
CA GLY A 539 8.00 23.42 14.75
C GLY A 539 7.01 24.55 15.02
N LYS A 540 7.10 25.67 14.28
CA LYS A 540 6.13 26.79 14.39
C LYS A 540 4.73 26.34 13.99
N ARG A 541 4.58 25.55 12.93
CA ARG A 541 3.27 25.04 12.48
C ARG A 541 2.68 24.05 13.49
N LEU A 542 3.47 23.12 14.01
CA LEU A 542 3.04 22.18 15.05
C LEU A 542 2.52 22.90 16.29
N MET A 543 3.22 23.95 16.75
CA MET A 543 2.79 24.74 17.89
C MET A 543 1.52 25.55 17.60
N ALA A 544 1.45 26.23 16.45
CA ALA A 544 0.31 27.06 16.08
C ALA A 544 -1.00 26.26 15.92
N LEU A 545 -0.89 24.98 15.52
CA LEU A 545 -2.02 24.07 15.33
C LEU A 545 -2.29 23.16 16.53
N GLU A 546 -1.62 23.41 17.66
CA GLU A 546 -1.77 22.64 18.92
C GLU A 546 -1.46 21.13 18.75
N LEU A 547 -0.51 20.81 17.85
CA LEU A 547 -0.01 19.46 17.59
C LEU A 547 1.31 19.17 18.33
N ASN A 548 1.75 20.09 19.19
CA ASN A 548 2.98 19.95 19.96
C ASN A 548 2.85 18.94 21.12
N ALA A 549 3.95 18.29 21.47
CA ALA A 549 4.01 17.25 22.50
C ALA A 549 3.39 17.65 23.84
N SER A 550 3.69 18.84 24.35
CA SER A 550 3.29 19.29 25.69
C SER A 550 1.78 19.49 25.86
N GLY A 551 1.06 19.80 24.78
CA GLY A 551 -0.38 20.05 24.78
C GLY A 551 -1.21 18.93 24.14
N PHE A 552 -0.58 17.96 23.47
CA PHE A 552 -1.29 17.03 22.60
C PHE A 552 -2.40 16.26 23.33
N ALA A 553 -2.05 15.56 24.42
CA ALA A 553 -2.99 14.73 25.15
C ALA A 553 -4.10 15.56 25.79
N SER A 554 -3.82 16.76 26.30
CA SER A 554 -4.84 17.61 26.93
C SER A 554 -5.81 18.20 25.90
N ARG A 555 -5.34 18.51 24.69
CA ARG A 555 -6.14 19.12 23.63
C ARG A 555 -6.99 18.12 22.86
N TRP A 556 -6.40 16.98 22.50
CA TRP A 556 -6.98 16.02 21.55
C TRP A 556 -7.62 14.82 22.23
N SER A 557 -7.62 14.76 23.56
CA SER A 557 -8.33 13.74 24.31
C SER A 557 -9.25 14.32 25.37
N GLN A 558 -10.18 13.50 25.83
CA GLN A 558 -11.19 13.86 26.83
C GLN A 558 -11.10 12.91 28.01
N SER A 559 -11.43 13.42 29.21
CA SER A 559 -11.59 12.52 30.37
C SER A 559 -12.81 11.63 30.21
N VAL A 560 -12.66 10.37 30.61
CA VAL A 560 -13.74 9.37 30.65
C VAL A 560 -14.89 9.88 31.55
N LYS A 561 -16.13 9.67 31.14
CA LYS A 561 -17.32 9.88 31.98
C LYS A 561 -17.66 8.60 32.75
N PRO A 562 -17.90 8.69 34.06
CA PRO A 562 -18.33 7.53 34.86
C PRO A 562 -19.68 7.01 34.37
N ALA A 563 -19.98 5.75 34.65
CA ALA A 563 -21.24 5.11 34.27
C ALA A 563 -22.46 5.97 34.62
N ARG A 564 -23.44 6.05 33.70
CA ARG A 564 -24.73 6.66 34.01
C ARG A 564 -25.42 5.80 35.06
N SER A 565 -25.81 6.44 36.16
CA SER A 565 -26.53 5.84 37.29
C SER A 565 -27.84 5.21 36.86
#